data_AF-A0AA40D2U0-F1
#
_entry.id   AF-A0AA40D2U0-F1
#
_cell.length_a   1.000
_cell.length_b   1.000
_cell.length_c   1.000
_cell.angle_alpha   90.00
_cell.angle_beta   90.00
_cell.angle_gamma   90.00
#
_symmetry.space_group_name_H-M   'P 1'
#
loop_
_entity.id
_entity.type
_entity.pdbx_description
1 polymer ?
#
loop_
_entity_poly.entity_id
_entity_poly.type
_entity_poly.pdbx_seq_one_letter_code
_entity_poly.pdbx_strand_id
1 'polypeptide(L)'
;MPLWRIFHPDNTFTTKEERDALAADITKLYVGFGLPAFYVIVIFNAVPAEKLYVGGVSNDKAGAPFIRIVFENIARRLGDEHKSGWLQLVDATLKPHIADKGYDWEYHGLETDRELWKIQGLVPPPTGTEGEQLWVKENKAIPY
;
A
#
# COMPACT_ATOMS: atom_id res chain seq x y z
N MET A 1 -4.86 -8.03 -5.09
CA MET A 1 -4.03 -6.84 -5.29
C MET A 1 -4.54 -5.73 -4.41
N PRO A 2 -3.71 -5.27 -3.48
CA PRO A 2 -3.58 -3.86 -3.24
C PRO A 2 -2.35 -3.30 -3.97
N LEU A 3 -2.51 -2.17 -4.64
CA LEU A 3 -1.39 -1.40 -5.18
C LEU A 3 -1.20 -0.16 -4.31
N TRP A 4 -0.04 -0.04 -3.66
CA TRP A 4 0.36 1.12 -2.89
C TRP A 4 1.39 1.93 -3.66
N ARG A 5 1.14 3.22 -3.79
CA ARG A 5 2.10 4.21 -4.29
C ARG A 5 2.40 5.18 -3.16
N ILE A 6 3.65 5.24 -2.76
CA ILE A 6 4.16 6.10 -1.70
C ILE A 6 5.01 7.16 -2.38
N PHE A 7 4.50 8.38 -2.49
CA PHE A 7 5.26 9.53 -2.95
C PHE A 7 5.89 10.21 -1.76
N HIS A 8 7.19 10.45 -1.84
CA HIS A 8 7.96 10.98 -0.73
C HIS A 8 9.07 11.89 -1.25
N PRO A 9 9.49 12.91 -0.49
CA PRO A 9 10.65 13.70 -0.84
C PRO A 9 11.90 12.80 -0.87
N ASP A 10 12.85 13.12 -1.74
CA ASP A 10 14.10 12.37 -1.97
C ASP A 10 15.05 12.31 -0.76
N ASN A 11 14.76 13.07 0.30
CA ASN A 11 15.46 13.02 1.58
C ASN A 11 14.80 12.07 2.62
N THR A 12 13.73 11.35 2.26
CA THR A 12 13.07 10.33 3.11
C THR A 12 13.08 8.97 2.43
N PHE A 13 12.95 7.89 3.22
CA PHE A 13 13.03 6.50 2.73
C PHE A 13 14.28 6.27 1.86
N THR A 14 15.42 6.81 2.28
CA THR A 14 16.64 6.84 1.47
C THR A 14 17.33 5.48 1.45
N THR A 15 17.19 4.71 2.52
CA THR A 15 17.80 3.39 2.66
C THR A 15 16.89 2.29 2.16
N LYS A 16 17.49 1.15 1.81
CA LYS A 16 16.73 -0.04 1.40
C LYS A 16 15.94 -0.59 2.59
N GLU A 17 16.53 -0.55 3.78
CA GLU A 17 16.02 -1.11 5.01
C GLU A 17 14.72 -0.42 5.46
N GLU A 18 14.65 0.90 5.31
CA GLU A 18 13.41 1.65 5.58
C GLU A 18 12.27 1.25 4.63
N ARG A 19 12.58 1.11 3.35
CA ARG A 19 11.59 0.71 2.33
C ARG A 19 11.14 -0.74 2.52
N ASP A 20 12.08 -1.63 2.81
CA ASP A 20 11.81 -3.04 3.10
C ASP A 20 10.90 -3.20 4.32
N ALA A 21 11.18 -2.47 5.41
CA ALA A 21 10.42 -2.58 6.65
C ALA A 21 8.96 -2.13 6.45
N LEU A 22 8.75 -0.96 5.83
CA LEU A 22 7.39 -0.47 5.54
C LEU A 22 6.66 -1.38 4.56
N ALA A 23 7.31 -1.84 3.48
CA ALA A 23 6.69 -2.76 2.53
C ALA A 23 6.31 -4.10 3.18
N ALA A 24 7.14 -4.62 4.09
CA ALA A 24 6.86 -5.84 4.83
C ALA A 24 5.63 -5.68 5.74
N ASP A 25 5.51 -4.56 6.46
CA ASP A 25 4.38 -4.34 7.37
C ASP A 25 3.06 -4.07 6.61
N ILE A 26 3.11 -3.34 5.49
CA ILE A 26 1.97 -3.23 4.56
C ILE A 26 1.58 -4.62 4.05
N THR A 27 2.54 -5.47 3.70
CA THR A 27 2.25 -6.84 3.22
C THR A 27 1.58 -7.69 4.31
N LYS A 28 2.07 -7.64 5.55
CA LYS A 28 1.48 -8.35 6.69
C LYS A 28 0.03 -7.95 6.93
N LEU A 29 -0.32 -6.68 6.76
CA LEU A 29 -1.68 -6.19 6.91
C LEU A 29 -2.67 -7.00 6.05
N TYR A 30 -2.36 -7.19 4.76
CA TYR A 30 -3.24 -7.92 3.84
C TYR A 30 -3.17 -9.44 4.00
N VAL A 31 -1.98 -9.98 4.31
CA VAL A 31 -1.81 -11.40 4.62
C VAL A 31 -2.61 -11.80 5.86
N GLY A 32 -2.74 -10.89 6.84
CA GLY A 32 -3.62 -11.08 8.01
C GLY A 32 -5.10 -11.27 7.65
N PHE A 33 -5.53 -10.81 6.48
CA PHE A 33 -6.86 -11.06 5.93
C PHE A 33 -6.89 -12.22 4.91
N GLY A 34 -5.81 -13.00 4.79
CA GLY A 34 -5.75 -14.20 3.95
C GLY A 34 -5.51 -13.92 2.47
N LEU A 35 -5.04 -12.72 2.09
CA LEU A 35 -4.59 -12.49 0.71
C LEU A 35 -3.20 -13.11 0.48
N PRO A 36 -2.92 -13.64 -0.73
CA PRO A 36 -1.56 -14.05 -1.10
C PRO A 36 -0.59 -12.87 -0.97
N ALA A 37 0.59 -13.08 -0.37
CA ALA A 37 1.54 -11.99 -0.13
C ALA A 37 1.98 -11.30 -1.43
N PHE A 38 2.18 -12.06 -2.51
CA PHE A 38 2.54 -11.51 -3.83
C PHE A 38 1.46 -10.63 -4.48
N TYR A 39 0.24 -10.56 -3.93
CA TYR A 39 -0.73 -9.56 -4.34
C TYR A 39 -0.38 -8.16 -3.88
N VAL A 40 0.45 -8.00 -2.86
CA VAL A 40 0.74 -6.68 -2.28
C VAL A 40 1.90 -6.05 -3.04
N ILE A 41 1.60 -4.99 -3.79
CA ILE A 41 2.62 -4.22 -4.51
C ILE A 41 2.77 -2.88 -3.81
N VAL A 42 4.01 -2.54 -3.42
CA VAL A 42 4.36 -1.25 -2.82
C VAL A 42 5.43 -0.59 -3.69
N ILE A 43 5.13 0.60 -4.20
CA ILE A 43 6.02 1.40 -5.05
C ILE A 43 6.40 2.68 -4.32
N PHE A 44 7.69 2.87 -4.09
CA PHE A 44 8.25 4.11 -3.57
C PHE A 44 8.63 5.03 -4.73
N ASN A 45 8.03 6.21 -4.76
CA ASN A 45 8.25 7.25 -5.77
C ASN A 45 8.92 8.45 -5.08
N ALA A 46 10.25 8.50 -5.18
CA ALA A 46 11.00 9.68 -4.73
C ALA A 46 10.69 10.87 -5.64
N VAL A 47 10.35 12.00 -5.04
CA VAL A 47 10.12 13.28 -5.69
C VAL A 47 11.13 14.26 -5.13
N PRO A 48 11.86 15.04 -5.95
CA PRO A 48 12.71 16.10 -5.42
C PRO A 48 11.91 17.02 -4.48
N ALA A 49 12.43 17.30 -3.29
CA ALA A 49 11.68 18.01 -2.24
C ALA A 49 11.14 19.38 -2.70
N GLU A 50 11.85 20.07 -3.59
CA GLU A 50 11.46 21.34 -4.19
C GLU A 50 10.31 21.23 -5.21
N LYS A 51 9.95 20.00 -5.63
CA LYS A 51 8.87 19.71 -6.59
C LYS A 51 7.62 19.12 -5.95
N LEU A 52 7.67 18.86 -4.64
CA LEU A 52 6.51 18.44 -3.88
C LEU A 52 5.95 19.67 -3.15
N TYR A 53 4.71 20.06 -3.43
CA TYR A 53 4.08 21.24 -2.84
C TYR A 53 2.85 20.86 -2.01
N VAL A 54 2.73 21.42 -0.81
CA VAL A 54 1.56 21.32 0.05
C VAL A 54 1.13 22.72 0.45
N GLY A 55 -0.14 23.08 0.21
CA GLY A 55 -0.63 24.43 0.49
C GLY A 55 0.12 25.56 -0.24
N GLY A 56 0.74 25.25 -1.39
CA GLY A 56 1.57 26.21 -2.15
C GLY A 56 3.00 26.39 -1.63
N VAL A 57 3.41 25.65 -0.60
CA VAL A 57 4.78 25.65 -0.07
C VAL A 57 5.49 24.38 -0.51
N SER A 58 6.68 24.52 -1.08
CA SER A 58 7.52 23.39 -1.48
C SER A 58 8.11 22.68 -0.26
N ASN A 59 8.31 21.37 -0.36
CA ASN A 59 8.66 20.54 0.79
C ASN A 59 10.09 20.75 1.28
N ASP A 60 11.00 21.25 0.43
CA ASP A 60 12.33 21.76 0.82
C ASP A 60 12.27 22.99 1.75
N LYS A 61 11.13 23.70 1.79
CA LYS A 61 10.86 24.86 2.67
C LYS A 61 9.88 24.54 3.80
N ALA A 62 9.34 23.33 3.84
CA ALA A 62 8.39 22.92 4.86
C ALA A 62 9.09 22.61 6.19
N GLY A 63 8.32 22.61 7.29
CA GLY A 63 8.83 22.24 8.62
C GLY A 63 9.10 20.75 8.78
N ALA A 64 8.40 19.90 8.02
CA ALA A 64 8.58 18.46 7.99
C ALA A 64 8.45 17.90 6.56
N PRO A 65 9.14 16.79 6.25
CA PRO A 65 8.88 16.03 5.02
C PRO A 65 7.42 15.59 4.91
N PHE A 66 6.83 15.68 3.71
CA PHE A 66 5.44 15.25 3.48
C PHE A 66 5.37 13.95 2.67
N ILE A 67 4.68 12.94 3.20
CA ILE A 67 4.49 11.64 2.55
C ILE A 67 3.07 11.53 2.02
N ARG A 68 2.92 11.36 0.70
CA ARG A 68 1.61 11.14 0.06
C ARG A 68 1.42 9.68 -0.33
N ILE A 69 0.36 9.05 0.15
CA ILE A 69 0.11 7.63 -0.09
C ILE A 69 -1.20 7.41 -0.83
N VAL A 70 -1.17 6.65 -1.92
CA VAL A 70 -2.38 6.21 -2.63
C VAL A 70 -2.40 4.70 -2.61
N PHE A 71 -3.50 4.10 -2.14
CA PHE A 71 -3.70 2.66 -2.27
C PHE A 71 -4.97 2.33 -3.05
N GLU A 72 -4.89 1.29 -3.87
CA GLU A 72 -6.00 0.77 -4.66
C GLU A 72 -6.29 -0.66 -4.22
N ASN A 73 -7.47 -0.91 -3.66
CA ASN A 73 -7.95 -2.24 -3.33
C ASN A 73 -8.74 -2.81 -4.51
N ILE A 74 -8.21 -3.87 -5.11
CA ILE A 74 -8.81 -4.51 -6.29
C ILE A 74 -9.41 -5.88 -5.93
N ALA A 75 -8.70 -6.66 -5.10
CA ALA A 75 -9.10 -8.03 -4.80
C ALA A 75 -10.39 -8.14 -3.99
N ARG A 76 -10.65 -7.14 -3.13
CA ARG A 76 -11.77 -7.13 -2.18
C ARG A 76 -12.30 -5.72 -2.05
N ARG A 77 -13.62 -5.60 -1.94
CA ARG A 77 -14.29 -4.37 -1.53
C ARG A 77 -14.58 -4.42 -0.03
N LEU A 78 -14.50 -3.26 0.59
CA LEU A 78 -14.82 -3.03 2.00
C LEU A 78 -16.26 -2.53 2.11
N GLY A 79 -17.09 -3.26 2.86
CA GLY A 79 -18.37 -2.72 3.34
C GLY A 79 -18.15 -1.44 4.13
N ASP A 80 -19.12 -0.51 4.09
CA ASP A 80 -19.01 0.79 4.78
C ASP A 80 -18.73 0.64 6.27
N GLU A 81 -19.29 -0.40 6.89
CA GLU A 81 -19.10 -0.77 8.28
C GLU A 81 -17.65 -1.16 8.63
N HIS A 82 -16.87 -1.61 7.64
CA HIS A 82 -15.49 -2.05 7.82
C HIS A 82 -14.45 -0.96 7.51
N LYS A 83 -14.84 0.11 6.82
CA LYS A 83 -13.89 1.16 6.36
C LYS A 83 -13.15 1.82 7.51
N SER A 84 -13.85 2.23 8.57
CA SER A 84 -13.21 2.89 9.71
C SER A 84 -12.17 2.00 10.40
N GLY A 85 -12.52 0.73 10.68
CA GLY A 85 -11.58 -0.22 11.27
C GLY A 85 -10.40 -0.54 10.35
N TRP A 86 -10.63 -0.62 9.03
CA TRP A 86 -9.56 -0.76 8.05
C TRP A 86 -8.58 0.41 8.09
N LEU A 87 -9.09 1.66 8.15
CA LEU A 87 -8.25 2.85 8.23
C LEU A 87 -7.42 2.89 9.52
N GLN A 88 -7.98 2.46 10.66
CA GLN A 88 -7.21 2.36 11.91
C GLN A 88 -6.04 1.37 11.81
N LEU A 89 -6.22 0.25 11.10
CA LEU A 89 -5.15 -0.70 10.86
C LEU A 89 -4.08 -0.13 9.91
N VAL A 90 -4.49 0.63 8.90
CA VAL A 90 -3.57 1.39 8.03
C VAL A 90 -2.77 2.40 8.86
N ASP A 91 -3.42 3.20 9.70
CA ASP A 91 -2.77 4.18 10.58
C ASP A 91 -1.72 3.50 11.47
N ALA A 92 -2.10 2.40 12.13
CA ALA A 92 -1.20 1.62 12.97
C ALA A 92 0.00 1.05 12.20
N THR A 93 -0.22 0.61 10.95
CA THR A 93 0.83 0.08 10.07
C THR A 93 1.81 1.17 9.64
N LEU A 94 1.33 2.38 9.35
CA LEU A 94 2.15 3.49 8.87
C LEU A 94 2.87 4.23 10.00
N LYS A 95 2.29 4.24 11.20
CA LYS A 95 2.76 5.00 12.37
C LYS A 95 4.28 4.86 12.65
N PRO A 96 4.87 3.65 12.79
CA PRO A 96 6.29 3.53 13.11
C PRO A 96 7.23 3.99 11.98
N HIS A 97 6.72 4.05 10.75
CA HIS A 97 7.53 4.39 9.56
C HIS A 97 7.42 5.85 9.16
N ILE A 98 6.34 6.53 9.56
CA ILE A 98 5.98 7.88 9.10
C ILE A 98 5.69 8.80 10.30
N ALA A 99 4.61 8.53 11.04
CA ALA A 99 4.16 9.44 12.09
C ALA A 99 5.19 9.57 13.23
N ASP A 100 5.80 8.45 13.65
CA ASP A 100 6.81 8.44 14.71
C ASP A 100 8.14 9.07 14.28
N LYS A 101 8.34 9.27 12.97
CA LYS A 101 9.47 10.03 12.42
C LYS A 101 9.20 11.53 12.31
N GLY A 102 8.00 11.98 12.70
CA GLY A 102 7.59 13.39 12.65
C GLY A 102 7.31 13.91 11.24
N TYR A 103 6.99 13.02 10.29
CA TYR A 103 6.61 13.43 8.93
C TYR A 103 5.15 13.86 8.87
N ASP A 104 4.85 14.85 8.05
CA ASP A 104 3.49 15.14 7.64
C ASP A 104 3.05 14.09 6.61
N TRP A 105 1.77 13.71 6.59
CA TRP A 105 1.32 12.65 5.70
C TRP A 105 -0.18 12.71 5.40
N GLU A 106 -0.52 12.17 4.24
CA GLU A 106 -1.91 11.99 3.81
C GLU A 106 -2.01 10.69 3.01
N TYR A 107 -3.09 9.94 3.22
CA TYR A 107 -3.46 8.84 2.34
C TYR A 107 -4.89 8.94 1.83
N HIS A 108 -5.13 8.27 0.71
CA HIS A 108 -6.49 7.92 0.32
C HIS A 108 -6.52 6.52 -0.31
N GLY A 109 -7.66 5.85 -0.16
CA GLY A 109 -7.94 4.56 -0.74
C GLY A 109 -8.93 4.66 -1.89
N LEU A 110 -8.74 3.82 -2.91
CA LEU A 110 -9.68 3.62 -4.00
C LEU A 110 -10.06 2.13 -4.07
N GLU A 111 -11.24 1.84 -4.58
CA GLU A 111 -11.64 0.48 -4.96
C GLU A 111 -11.86 0.44 -6.47
N THR A 112 -11.25 -0.52 -7.16
CA THR A 112 -11.32 -0.64 -8.62
C THR A 112 -12.06 -1.91 -9.06
N ASP A 113 -12.33 -2.04 -10.36
CA ASP A 113 -13.05 -3.18 -10.92
C ASP A 113 -12.17 -4.44 -10.93
N ARG A 114 -12.63 -5.47 -10.21
CA ARG A 114 -11.95 -6.76 -10.09
C ARG A 114 -11.95 -7.54 -11.41
N GLU A 115 -12.97 -7.37 -12.25
CA GLU A 115 -13.10 -8.08 -13.52
C GLU A 115 -12.10 -7.59 -14.57
N LEU A 116 -11.53 -6.40 -14.37
CA LEU A 116 -10.49 -5.80 -15.21
C LEU A 116 -9.07 -6.06 -14.69
N TRP A 117 -8.90 -7.03 -13.79
CA TRP A 117 -7.62 -7.33 -13.16
C TRP A 117 -7.12 -8.74 -13.47
N LYS A 118 -5.84 -8.83 -13.87
CA LYS A 118 -5.10 -10.07 -14.12
C LYS A 118 -3.71 -10.04 -13.49
N ILE A 119 -3.18 -11.22 -13.17
CA ILE A 119 -1.78 -11.40 -12.75
C ILE A 119 -1.14 -12.47 -13.63
N GLN A 120 -0.01 -12.16 -14.27
CA GLN A 120 0.64 -13.05 -15.25
C GLN A 120 -0.36 -13.57 -16.33
N GLY A 121 -1.33 -12.73 -16.72
CA GLY A 121 -2.37 -13.10 -17.69
C GLY A 121 -3.52 -13.96 -17.14
N LEU A 122 -3.43 -14.41 -15.89
CA LEU A 122 -4.46 -15.21 -15.21
C LEU A 122 -5.46 -14.32 -14.48
N VAL A 123 -6.73 -14.72 -14.53
CA VAL A 123 -7.77 -14.13 -13.66
C VAL A 123 -7.53 -14.65 -12.25
N PRO A 124 -7.39 -13.78 -11.24
CA PRO A 124 -7.17 -14.22 -9.87
C PRO A 124 -8.38 -15.00 -9.34
N PRO A 125 -8.18 -16.07 -8.54
CA PRO A 125 -9.27 -16.87 -7.99
C PRO A 125 -10.21 -16.05 -7.09
N PRO A 126 -11.52 -16.36 -7.08
CA PRO A 126 -12.46 -15.71 -6.18
C PRO A 126 -12.09 -15.92 -4.70
N THR A 127 -12.48 -14.96 -3.86
CA THR A 127 -12.19 -15.00 -2.42
C THR A 127 -12.73 -16.27 -1.76
N GLY A 128 -11.91 -16.92 -0.94
CA GLY A 128 -12.27 -18.11 -0.16
C GLY A 128 -12.24 -19.42 -0.93
N THR A 129 -11.93 -19.41 -2.23
CA THR A 129 -11.87 -20.63 -3.05
C THR A 129 -10.59 -21.44 -2.81
N GLU A 130 -10.61 -22.73 -3.16
CA GLU A 130 -9.41 -23.59 -3.14
C GLU A 130 -8.28 -23.01 -4.02
N GLY A 131 -8.62 -22.35 -5.13
CA GLY A 131 -7.66 -21.64 -5.96
C GLY A 131 -6.96 -20.49 -5.22
N GLU A 132 -7.69 -19.69 -4.44
CA GLU A 132 -7.08 -18.62 -3.63
C GLU A 132 -6.17 -19.22 -2.55
N GLN A 133 -6.60 -20.29 -1.88
CA GLN A 133 -5.79 -20.99 -0.88
C GLN A 133 -4.51 -21.57 -1.48
N LEU A 134 -4.59 -22.13 -2.68
CA LEU A 134 -3.43 -22.61 -3.43
C LEU A 134 -2.46 -21.47 -3.73
N TRP A 135 -2.96 -20.31 -4.21
CA TRP A 135 -2.15 -19.13 -4.48
C TRP A 135 -1.53 -18.53 -3.20
N VAL A 136 -2.23 -18.57 -2.06
CA VAL A 136 -1.69 -18.18 -0.75
C VAL A 136 -0.53 -19.10 -0.37
N LYS A 137 -0.74 -20.42 -0.43
CA LYS A 137 0.27 -21.43 -0.03
C LYS A 137 1.52 -21.33 -0.88
N GLU A 138 1.35 -21.23 -2.19
CA GLU A 138 2.43 -21.27 -3.16
C GLU A 138 3.07 -19.88 -3.39
N ASN A 139 2.39 -18.82 -2.97
CA ASN A 139 2.79 -17.41 -3.14
C ASN A 139 3.16 -17.05 -4.59
N LYS A 140 2.40 -17.58 -5.55
CA LYS A 140 2.56 -17.33 -7.00
C LYS A 140 1.23 -17.47 -7.72
N ALA A 141 1.11 -16.78 -8.86
CA ALA A 141 0.00 -16.98 -9.79
C ALA A 141 0.22 -18.29 -10.56
N ILE A 142 -0.69 -19.25 -10.40
CA ILE A 142 -0.66 -20.55 -11.07
C ILE A 142 -2.04 -20.93 -11.59
N PRO A 143 -2.15 -21.69 -12.70
CA PRO A 143 -3.44 -22.20 -13.15
C PRO A 143 -4.14 -23.04 -12.07
N TYR A 144 -5.47 -22.94 -11.98
CA TYR A 144 -6.31 -23.61 -10.98
C TYR A 144 -7.65 -24.04 -11.59
#